data_AF-A0A967Q3M6-F1
#
_entry.id   AF-A0A967Q3M6-F1
#
_cell.length_a   1.000
_cell.length_b   1.000
_cell.length_c   1.000
_cell.angle_alpha   90.00
_cell.angle_beta   90.00
_cell.angle_gamma   90.00
#
_symmetry.space_group_name_H-M   'P 1'
#
loop_
_entity.id
_entity.type
_entity.pdbx_description
1 polymer ?
#
loop_
_entity_poly.entity_id
_entity_poly.type
_entity_poly.pdbx_seq_one_letter_code
_entity_poly.pdbx_strand_id
1 'polypeptide(L)' 'FTRGQIVDAVRGEDYAVTERSVDVQIVGLRKKLKDYGKYIETVRGVGYRFRDEE' A
#
# COMPACT_ATOMS: atom_id res chain seq x y z
N PHE A 1 -5.07 -6.67 0.97
CA PHE A 1 -4.41 -6.42 2.26
C PHE A 1 -5.05 -5.23 2.95
N THR A 2 -5.41 -5.39 4.22
CA THR A 2 -5.82 -4.24 5.06
C THR A 2 -4.62 -3.35 5.36
N ARG A 3 -4.86 -2.11 5.81
CA ARG A 3 -3.74 -1.23 6.20
C ARG A 3 -2.94 -1.84 7.34
N GLY A 4 -3.61 -2.33 8.39
CA GLY A 4 -2.96 -3.07 9.47
C GLY A 4 -2.11 -4.25 8.98
N GLN A 5 -2.64 -5.08 8.08
CA GLN A 5 -1.85 -6.20 7.50
C GLN A 5 -0.61 -5.73 6.75
N ILE A 6 -0.70 -4.60 6.03
CA ILE A 6 0.46 -4.01 5.36
C ILE A 6 1.46 -3.56 6.43
N VAL A 7 1.02 -2.78 7.43
CA VAL A 7 1.87 -2.32 8.55
C VAL A 7 2.60 -3.49 9.21
N ASP A 8 1.88 -4.55 9.57
CA ASP A 8 2.43 -5.72 10.23
C ASP A 8 3.48 -6.42 9.36
N ALA A 9 3.26 -6.49 8.05
CA ALA A 9 4.18 -7.11 7.11
C ALA A 9 5.46 -6.28 6.83
N VAL A 10 5.40 -4.94 6.95
CA VAL A 10 6.58 -4.06 6.77
C VAL A 10 7.32 -3.72 8.07
N ARG A 11 6.88 -4.22 9.22
CA ARG A 11 7.58 -3.98 10.49
C ARG A 11 8.98 -4.60 10.46
N GLY A 12 9.98 -3.74 10.23
CA GLY A 12 11.32 -3.85 10.81
C GLY A 12 11.37 -3.05 12.12
N GLU A 13 12.32 -3.39 13.00
CA GLU A 13 12.29 -3.12 14.45
C GLU A 13 12.16 -1.64 14.90
N ASP A 14 12.28 -0.63 14.03
CA ASP A 14 12.48 0.77 14.49
C ASP A 14 11.63 1.85 13.81
N TYR A 15 10.50 1.51 13.17
CA TYR A 15 9.68 2.55 12.50
C TYR A 15 8.24 2.58 12.99
N ALA A 16 7.80 3.77 13.43
CA ALA A 16 6.40 4.07 13.76
C ALA A 16 5.54 4.13 12.47
N VAL A 17 5.36 2.97 11.83
CA VAL A 17 4.45 2.84 10.70
C VAL A 17 3.02 2.84 11.24
N THR A 18 2.26 3.87 10.88
CA THR A 18 0.81 3.92 11.12
C THR A 18 0.07 3.50 9.87
N GLU A 19 -1.22 3.17 10.00
CA GLU A 19 -2.08 2.93 8.84
C GLU A 19 -2.11 4.13 7.86
N ARG A 20 -1.98 5.36 8.38
CA ARG A 20 -1.89 6.58 7.56
C ARG A 20 -0.55 6.68 6.82
N SER A 21 0.52 6.17 7.43
CA SER A 21 1.84 6.11 6.78
C SER A 21 1.79 5.22 5.54
N VAL A 22 1.00 4.14 5.56
CA VAL A 22 0.78 3.26 4.38
C VAL A 22 0.21 4.05 3.21
N ASP A 23 -0.78 4.91 3.44
CA ASP A 23 -1.41 5.70 2.37
C ASP A 23 -0.37 6.58 1.64
N VAL A 24 0.54 7.22 2.39
CA VAL A 24 1.63 8.05 1.84
C VAL A 24 2.58 7.21 0.99
N GLN A 25 2.95 6.02 1.49
CA GLN A 25 3.83 5.11 0.76
C GLN A 25 3.17 4.62 -0.53
N ILE A 26 1.88 4.29 -0.52
CA ILE A 26 1.16 3.86 -1.73
C ILE A 26 1.12 4.99 -2.78
N VAL A 27 0.92 6.24 -2.37
CA VAL A 27 0.97 7.39 -3.30
C VAL A 27 2.36 7.51 -3.94
N GLY A 28 3.42 7.41 -3.14
CA GLY A 28 4.80 7.44 -3.64
C GLY A 28 5.12 6.26 -4.57
N LEU A 29 4.67 5.06 -4.19
CA LEU A 29 4.92 3.84 -4.95
C LEU A 29 4.19 3.87 -6.30
N ARG A 30 2.91 4.30 -6.34
CA ARG A 30 2.18 4.49 -7.60
C ARG A 30 2.89 5.47 -8.54
N LYS A 31 3.42 6.59 -8.01
CA LYS A 31 4.20 7.54 -8.80
C LYS A 31 5.48 6.92 -9.38
N LYS A 32 6.20 6.13 -8.56
CA LYS A 32 7.43 5.44 -8.99
C LYS A 32 7.16 4.37 -10.05
N LEU A 33 6.03 3.68 -9.96
CA LEU A 33 5.60 2.64 -10.89
C LEU A 33 5.03 3.18 -12.22
N LYS A 34 4.77 4.49 -12.34
CA LYS A 34 4.22 5.11 -13.55
C LYS A 34 2.95 4.38 -14.02
N ASP A 35 2.93 3.90 -15.27
CA ASP A 35 1.78 3.20 -15.86
C ASP A 35 1.40 1.92 -15.12
N TYR A 36 2.33 1.31 -14.38
CA TYR A 36 2.09 0.15 -13.54
C TYR A 36 1.46 0.49 -12.18
N GLY A 37 1.40 1.78 -11.81
CA GLY A 37 0.74 2.22 -10.59
C GLY A 37 -0.76 1.89 -10.57
N LYS A 38 -1.37 1.70 -11.74
CA LYS A 38 -2.77 1.29 -11.92
C LYS A 38 -3.07 -0.10 -11.35
N TYR A 39 -2.07 -0.98 -11.24
CA TYR A 39 -2.24 -2.33 -10.68
C TYR A 39 -2.44 -2.32 -9.17
N ILE A 40 -2.10 -1.22 -8.49
CA ILE A 40 -2.40 -1.07 -7.06
C ILE A 40 -3.72 -0.36 -6.94
N GLU A 41 -4.75 -1.07 -6.46
CA GLU A 41 -6.10 -0.54 -6.31
C GLU A 41 -6.44 -0.24 -4.85
N THR A 42 -7.21 0.83 -4.65
CA THR A 42 -7.74 1.18 -3.33
C THR A 42 -9.09 0.51 -3.12
N VAL A 43 -9.18 -0.34 -2.10
CA VAL A 43 -10.46 -0.89 -1.63
C VAL A 43 -10.96 0.00 -0.50
N ARG A 44 -11.97 0.83 -0.78
CA ARG A 44 -12.53 1.80 0.19
C ARG A 44 -12.96 1.09 1.47
N GLY A 45 -12.57 1.64 2.62
CA GLY A 45 -12.86 1.07 3.94
C GLY A 45 -12.02 -0.16 4.33
N VAL A 46 -11.22 -0.73 3.42
CA VAL A 46 -10.46 -1.97 3.68
C VAL A 46 -8.95 -1.73 3.60
N GLY A 47 -8.44 -1.24 2.48
CA GLY A 47 -7.00 -1.12 2.24
C GLY A 47 -6.65 -1.16 0.77
N TYR A 48 -5.69 -2.01 0.40
CA TYR A 48 -5.12 -2.07 -0.94
C TYR A 48 -5.07 -3.50 -1.48
N ARG A 49 -5.25 -3.64 -2.80
CA ARG A 49 -5.04 -4.89 -3.52
C ARG A 49 -4.14 -4.67 -4.72
N PHE A 50 -3.44 -5.72 -5.12
CA PHE A 50 -2.85 -5.80 -6.44
C PHE A 50 -3.90 -6.39 -7.40
N ARG A 51 -4.00 -5.83 -8.60
CA ARG A 51 -4.78 -6.39 -9.71
C ARG A 51 -3.78 -7.16 -10.57
N ASP A 52 -4.03 -8.44 -10.76
CA ASP A 52 -3.29 -9.23 -11.73
C ASP A 52 -3.71 -8.83 -13.14
N GLU A 53 -2.75 -8.79 -14.07
CA GLU A 53 -3.02 -8.60 -15.49
C GLU A 53 -3.82 -9.81 -16.00
N GLU A 54 -5.13 -9.64 -16.14
CA GLU A 54 -5.91 -10.33 -17.17
C GLU A 54 -5.89 -9.50 -18.46
#